data_AF-A0A1G2GX79-F1
#
_entry.id   AF-A0A1G2GX79-F1
#
_cell.length_a   1.000
_cell.length_b   1.000
_cell.length_c   1.000
_cell.angle_alpha   90.00
_cell.angle_beta   90.00
_cell.angle_gamma   90.00
#
_symmetry.space_group_name_H-M   'P 1'
#
loop_
_entity.id
_entity.type
_entity.pdbx_description
1 polymer ?
#
loop_
_entity_poly.entity_id
_entity_poly.type
_entity_poly.pdbx_seq_one_letter_code
_entity_poly.pdbx_strand_id
1 'polypeptide(L)' 'MDMNIHEIKEKTTEDLLRILPDIEKQLSEVRFGLAAGRIKNVKEAGLLRRTVARIKTVVHERYGKHLS' A
#
# COMPACT_ATOMS: atom_id res chain seq x y z
N MET A 1 -6.11 5.05 6.35
CA MET A 1 -5.22 5.91 5.54
C MET A 1 -5.37 5.51 4.08
N ASP A 2 -5.79 6.42 3.20
CA ASP A 2 -5.83 6.18 1.74
C ASP A 2 -4.83 7.15 1.12
N MET A 3 -3.73 6.63 0.59
CA MET A 3 -2.78 7.48 -0.14
C MET A 3 -3.26 7.58 -1.58
N ASN A 4 -3.46 8.80 -2.06
CA ASN A 4 -3.87 9.01 -3.43
C ASN A 4 -2.70 8.72 -4.39
N ILE A 5 -3.00 8.57 -5.69
CA ILE A 5 -1.96 8.24 -6.68
C ILE A 5 -0.95 9.38 -6.89
N HIS A 6 -1.35 10.64 -6.68
CA HIS A 6 -0.46 11.81 -6.84
C HIS A 6 0.62 11.81 -5.75
N GLU A 7 0.22 11.64 -4.48
CA GLU A 7 1.12 11.51 -3.33
C GLU A 7 2.11 10.35 -3.48
N ILE A 8 1.68 9.24 -4.07
CA ILE A 8 2.55 8.09 -4.34
C ILE A 8 3.56 8.43 -5.44
N LYS A 9 3.14 9.13 -6.50
CA LYS A 9 4.02 9.51 -7.61
C LYS A 9 5.06 10.57 -7.23
N GLU A 10 4.76 11.43 -6.25
CA GLU A 10 5.68 12.44 -5.72
C GLU A 10 6.81 11.84 -4.87
N LYS A 11 6.62 10.64 -4.30
CA LYS A 11 7.65 9.94 -3.51
C LYS A 11 8.73 9.30 -4.40
N THR A 12 9.95 9.25 -3.90
CA THR A 12 11.05 8.51 -4.55
C THR A 12 10.77 7.01 -4.52
N THR A 13 11.45 6.23 -5.37
CA THR A 13 11.23 4.77 -5.42
C THR A 13 11.71 4.13 -4.12
N GLU A 14 12.81 4.63 -3.57
CA GLU A 14 13.41 4.24 -2.31
C GLU A 14 12.43 4.48 -1.15
N ASP A 15 11.77 5.65 -1.14
CA ASP A 15 10.75 5.97 -0.13
C ASP A 15 9.56 5.03 -0.23
N LEU A 16 9.09 4.74 -1.45
CA LEU A 16 7.99 3.81 -1.71
C LEU A 16 8.33 2.39 -1.24
N LEU A 17 9.54 1.92 -1.52
CA LEU A 17 10.02 0.60 -1.08
C LEU A 17 10.18 0.52 0.44
N ARG A 18 10.54 1.63 1.08
CA ARG A 18 10.71 1.70 2.54
C ARG A 18 9.38 1.75 3.29
N ILE A 19 8.35 2.41 2.75
CA ILE A 19 7.02 2.47 3.40
C ILE A 19 6.14 1.24 3.12
N LEU A 20 6.38 0.53 2.01
CA LEU A 20 5.54 -0.59 1.57
C LEU A 20 5.40 -1.69 2.65
N PRO A 21 6.46 -2.17 3.31
CA PRO A 21 6.37 -3.20 4.35
C PRO A 21 5.51 -2.79 5.53
N ASP A 22 5.56 -1.50 5.92
CA ASP A 22 4.78 -0.98 7.05
C ASP A 22 3.28 -1.00 6.72
N ILE A 23 2.91 -0.63 5.50
CA ILE A 23 1.51 -0.64 5.04
C ILE A 23 1.01 -2.09 4.89
N GLU A 24 1.85 -3.01 4.42
CA GLU A 24 1.52 -4.44 4.36
C GLU A 24 1.32 -5.05 5.75
N LYS A 25 2.17 -4.67 6.73
CA LYS A 25 2.02 -5.08 8.12
C LYS A 25 0.71 -4.58 8.72
N GLN A 26 0.39 -3.29 8.55
CA GLN A 26 -0.88 -2.72 8.98
C GLN A 26 -2.08 -3.43 8.34
N LEU A 27 -2.01 -3.72 7.03
CA LEU A 27 -3.06 -4.47 6.34
C LEU A 27 -3.24 -5.86 6.95
N SER A 28 -2.14 -6.54 7.30
CA SER A 28 -2.18 -7.85 7.94
C SER A 28 -2.84 -7.78 9.32
N GLU A 29 -2.45 -6.83 10.16
CA GLU A 29 -3.03 -6.60 11.49
C GLU A 29 -4.54 -6.33 11.41
N VAL A 30 -4.97 -5.46 10.49
CA VAL A 30 -6.38 -5.16 10.25
C VAL A 30 -7.12 -6.42 9.80
N ARG A 31 -6.56 -7.21 8.87
CA ARG A 31 -7.17 -8.47 8.40
C ARG A 31 -7.31 -9.49 9.53
N PHE A 32 -6.30 -9.62 10.38
CA PHE A 32 -6.36 -10.49 11.56
C PHE A 32 -7.43 -10.03 12.55
N GLY A 33 -7.53 -8.73 12.80
CA GLY A 33 -8.55 -8.16 13.68
C GLY A 33 -9.97 -8.35 13.12
N LEU A 34 -10.17 -8.18 11.81
CA LEU A 34 -11.44 -8.42 11.13
C LEU A 34 -11.84 -9.92 11.21
N ALA A 35 -10.90 -10.83 10.92
CA ALA A 35 -11.15 -12.27 10.97
C ALA A 35 -11.50 -12.73 12.40
N ALA A 36 -10.85 -12.15 13.41
CA ALA A 36 -11.13 -12.42 14.82
C ALA A 36 -12.40 -11.71 15.36
N GLY A 37 -13.10 -10.92 14.55
CA GLY A 37 -14.26 -10.12 14.98
C GLY A 37 -13.94 -8.99 15.96
N ARG A 38 -12.66 -8.71 16.22
CA ARG A 38 -12.18 -7.65 17.14
C ARG A 38 -12.27 -6.26 16.52
N ILE A 39 -12.24 -6.18 15.19
CA ILE A 39 -12.32 -4.95 14.42
C ILE A 39 -13.55 -5.03 13.52
N LYS A 40 -14.27 -3.91 13.35
CA LYS A 40 -15.43 -3.80 12.44
C LYS A 40 -15.16 -2.95 11.20
N ASN A 41 -14.00 -2.28 11.16
CA ASN A 41 -13.64 -1.34 10.09
C ASN A 41 -13.12 -2.04 8.83
N VAL A 42 -14.02 -2.68 8.08
CA VAL A 42 -13.70 -3.35 6.80
C VAL A 42 -13.19 -2.35 5.74
N LYS A 43 -13.66 -1.10 5.81
CA LYS A 43 -13.25 -0.02 4.89
C LYS A 43 -11.75 0.21 4.93
N GLU A 44 -11.15 0.17 6.12
CA GLU A 44 -9.71 0.39 6.32
C GLU A 44 -8.85 -0.67 5.62
N ALA A 45 -9.20 -1.95 5.71
CA ALA A 45 -8.53 -3.00 4.95
C ALA A 45 -8.60 -2.74 3.43
N GLY A 46 -9.75 -2.25 2.96
CA GLY A 46 -9.95 -1.87 1.57
C GLY A 46 -9.05 -0.70 1.12
N LEU A 47 -8.90 0.32 1.97
CA LEU A 47 -8.03 1.48 1.70
C LEU A 47 -6.55 1.05 1.66
N LEU A 48 -6.09 0.32 2.69
CA LEU A 48 -4.71 -0.16 2.78
C LEU A 48 -4.34 -1.06 1.59
N ARG A 49 -5.23 -1.98 1.21
CA ARG A 49 -5.03 -2.84 0.03
C ARG A 49 -4.87 -2.05 -1.26
N ARG A 50 -5.67 -0.98 -1.45
CA ARG A 50 -5.53 -0.10 -2.62
C ARG A 50 -4.22 0.65 -2.62
N THR A 51 -3.79 1.16 -1.46
CA THR A 51 -2.49 1.82 -1.30
C THR A 51 -1.35 0.88 -1.68
N VAL A 52 -1.32 -0.36 -1.15
CA VAL A 52 -0.31 -1.38 -1.50
C VAL A 52 -0.27 -1.64 -2.99
N ALA A 53 -1.44 -1.82 -3.63
CA ALA A 53 -1.52 -2.06 -5.06
C ALA A 53 -0.96 -0.88 -5.88
N ARG A 54 -1.34 0.36 -5.54
CA ARG A 54 -0.85 1.57 -6.21
C ARG A 54 0.67 1.73 -6.09
N ILE A 55 1.23 1.50 -4.90
CA ILE A 55 2.69 1.57 -4.69
C ILE A 55 3.39 0.54 -5.57
N LYS A 56 2.95 -0.72 -5.55
CA LYS A 56 3.53 -1.79 -6.38
C LYS A 56 3.45 -1.47 -7.87
N THR A 57 2.32 -0.93 -8.35
CA THR A 57 2.18 -0.49 -9.74
C THR A 57 3.19 0.60 -10.11
N VAL A 58 3.30 1.67 -9.32
CA VAL A 58 4.24 2.77 -9.61
C VAL A 58 5.68 2.29 -9.59
N VAL A 59 6.05 1.46 -8.61
CA VAL A 59 7.40 0.86 -8.53
C VAL A 59 7.68 0.01 -9.78
N HIS A 60 6.74 -0.85 -10.18
CA HIS A 60 6.88 -1.67 -11.39
C HIS A 60 7.01 -0.82 -12.66
N GLU A 61 6.18 0.21 -12.84
CA GLU A 61 6.26 1.14 -13.97
C GLU A 61 7.62 1.83 -14.05
N ARG A 62 8.19 2.23 -12.90
CA ARG A 62 9.51 2.87 -12.83
C ARG A 62 10.63 1.91 -13.22
N TYR A 63 10.58 0.65 -12.77
CA TYR A 63 11.55 -0.36 -13.18
C TYR A 63 11.43 -0.72 -14.66
N GLY A 64 10.20 -0.85 -15.18
CA GLY A 64 9.95 -1.15 -16.60
C GLY A 64 10.48 -0.07 -17.55
N LYS A 65 10.36 1.20 -17.19
CA LYS A 65 10.93 2.33 -17.96
C LYS A 65 12.46 2.39 -17.95
N HIS A 66 13.13 1.72 -17.03
CA HIS A 66 14.59 1.69 -17.01
C HIS A 66 15.17 0.68 -18.04
N LEU A 67 14.34 -0.24 -18.52
CA LEU A 67 14.71 -1.33 -19.44
C LEU A 67 14.38 -1.02 -20.91
N SER A 68 13.95 0.21 -21.22
CA SER A 68 13.58 0.70 -22.56
C SER A 68 14.39 1.92 -22.93
#